data_AF-A0AAW7A156-F1
#
_entry.id   AF-A0AAW7A156-F1
#
_cell.length_a   1.000
_cell.length_b   1.000
_cell.length_c   1.000
_cell.angle_alpha   90.00
_cell.angle_beta   90.00
_cell.angle_gamma   90.00
#
_symmetry.space_group_name_H-M   'P 1'
#
loop_
_entity.id
_entity.type
_entity.pdbx_description
1 polymer ?
#
loop_
_entity_poly.entity_id
_entity_poly.type
_entity_poly.pdbx_seq_one_letter_code
_entity_poly.pdbx_strand_id
1 'polypeptide(L)' 'FIEKVGFFNPTAKGQEEGLRLDLDRVNHWVGQGASVSDRVAKLVKDAQKAA' A
#
# COMPACT_ATOMS: atom_id res chain seq x y z
N PHE A 1 -10.79 -11.16 2.93
CA PHE A 1 -10.61 -9.70 2.83
C PHE A 1 -11.76 -9.12 2.01
N ILE A 2 -12.08 -7.84 2.16
CA ILE A 2 -13.15 -7.17 1.38
C ILE A 2 -12.63 -6.79 -0.01
N GLU A 3 -11.45 -6.18 -0.06
CA GLU A 3 -10.84 -5.69 -1.29
C GLU A 3 -9.32 -5.86 -1.27
N LYS A 4 -8.72 -6.08 -2.45
CA LYS A 4 -7.28 -6.08 -2.66
C LYS A 4 -6.86 -4.74 -3.26
N VAL A 5 -6.20 -3.90 -2.47
CA VAL A 5 -5.77 -2.53 -2.85
C VAL A 5 -4.29 -2.45 -3.23
N GLY A 6 -3.59 -3.58 -3.36
CA GLY A 6 -2.19 -3.61 -3.73
C GLY A 6 -1.45 -4.88 -3.31
N PHE A 7 -0.13 -4.82 -3.35
CA PHE A 7 0.77 -5.87 -2.88
C PHE A 7 2.10 -5.28 -2.40
N PHE A 8 2.78 -6.04 -1.54
CA PHE A 8 4.13 -5.74 -1.06
C PHE A 8 4.98 -7.01 -1.11
N ASN A 9 6.09 -6.97 -1.84
CA ASN A 9 7.11 -8.00 -1.92
C ASN A 9 8.41 -7.47 -1.26
N PRO A 10 8.70 -7.84 0.00
CA PRO A 10 9.91 -7.38 0.71
C PRO A 10 11.21 -7.93 0.13
N THR A 11 11.13 -8.95 -0.73
CA THR A 11 12.28 -9.67 -1.30
C THR A 11 12.41 -9.47 -2.80
N ALA A 12 11.73 -8.48 -3.38
CA ALA A 12 11.83 -8.15 -4.80
C ALA A 12 13.29 -7.84 -5.18
N LYS A 13 13.75 -8.40 -6.30
CA LYS A 13 15.12 -8.25 -6.80
C LYS A 13 15.15 -7.75 -8.23
N GLY A 14 16.22 -7.06 -8.58
CA GLY A 14 16.44 -6.59 -9.95
C GLY A 14 15.34 -5.63 -10.40
N GLN A 15 14.57 -6.04 -11.41
CA GLN A 15 13.48 -5.26 -12.00
C GLN A 15 12.10 -5.67 -11.47
N GLU A 16 12.03 -6.57 -10.49
CA GLU A 16 10.77 -6.95 -9.87
C GLU A 16 10.16 -5.80 -9.07
N GLU A 17 8.85 -5.66 -9.15
CA GLU A 17 8.12 -4.65 -8.40
C GLU A 17 7.98 -5.07 -6.93
N GLY A 18 8.57 -4.26 -6.02
CA GLY A 18 8.53 -4.52 -4.59
C GLY A 18 7.27 -4.01 -3.89
N LEU A 19 6.59 -3.02 -4.47
CA LEU A 19 5.43 -2.39 -3.85
C LEU A 19 4.56 -1.76 -4.94
N ARG A 20 3.27 -2.11 -4.95
CA ARG A 20 2.25 -1.40 -5.70
C ARG A 20 1.04 -1.21 -4.81
N LEU A 21 0.60 0.03 -4.65
CA LEU A 21 -0.59 0.37 -3.88
C LEU A 21 -1.49 1.27 -4.71
N ASP A 22 -2.79 0.98 -4.68
CA ASP A 22 -3.82 1.90 -5.12
C ASP A 22 -4.13 2.87 -3.97
N LEU A 23 -3.51 4.05 -4.03
CA LEU A 23 -3.62 5.06 -2.96
C LEU A 23 -5.05 5.62 -2.85
N ASP A 24 -5.79 5.69 -3.95
CA ASP A 24 -7.17 6.20 -3.95
C ASP A 24 -8.09 5.25 -3.19
N ARG A 25 -7.94 3.94 -3.41
CA ARG A 25 -8.71 2.92 -2.67
C ARG A 25 -8.29 2.84 -1.21
N VAL A 26 -7.00 2.97 -0.90
CA VAL A 26 -6.54 3.07 0.50
C VAL A 26 -7.18 4.26 1.20
N ASN A 27 -7.13 5.45 0.60
CA ASN A 27 -7.71 6.67 1.16
C ASN A 27 -9.23 6.56 1.33
N HIS A 28 -9.92 5.93 0.38
CA HIS A 28 -11.37 5.67 0.46
C HIS A 28 -11.75 4.81 1.67
N TRP A 29 -11.00 3.73 1.93
CA TRP A 29 -11.28 2.86 3.09
C TRP A 29 -10.91 3.53 4.41
N VAL A 30 -9.80 4.28 4.45
CA VAL A 30 -9.43 5.07 5.64
C VAL A 30 -10.49 6.13 5.93
N GLY A 31 -11.02 6.81 4.90
CA GLY A 31 -12.12 7.77 5.04
C GLY A 31 -13.44 7.16 5.56
N GLN A 32 -13.63 5.85 5.37
CA GLN A 32 -14.74 5.09 5.95
C GLN A 32 -14.46 4.53 7.35
N GLY A 33 -13.30 4.84 7.94
CA GLY A 33 -12.92 4.42 9.28
C GLY A 33 -12.09 3.14 9.35
N ALA A 34 -11.53 2.66 8.23
CA ALA A 34 -10.59 1.55 8.26
C ALA A 34 -9.27 1.98 8.92
N SER A 35 -8.84 1.23 9.93
CA SER A 35 -7.51 1.40 10.54
C SER A 35 -6.44 0.68 9.72
N VAL A 36 -5.32 1.35 9.48
CA VAL A 36 -4.12 0.76 8.86
C VAL A 36 -3.12 0.30 9.91
N SER A 37 -2.46 -0.84 9.67
CA SER A 37 -1.37 -1.29 10.54
C SER A 37 -0.10 -0.45 10.32
N ASP A 38 0.78 -0.39 11.32
CA ASP A 38 2.02 0.41 11.26
C ASP A 38 2.87 0.10 10.03
N ARG A 39 2.95 -1.18 9.65
CA ARG A 39 3.69 -1.61 8.46
C ARG A 39 3.05 -1.07 7.18
N VAL A 40 1.73 -1.15 7.05
CA VAL A 40 1.01 -0.63 5.88
C VAL A 40 1.09 0.89 5.82
N ALA A 41 0.99 1.58 6.96
CA ALA A 41 1.14 3.03 7.03
C ALA A 41 2.53 3.49 6.53
N LYS A 42 3.59 2.75 6.84
CA LYS A 42 4.93 2.99 6.28
C LYS A 42 4.95 2.78 4.76
N LEU A 43 4.38 1.68 4.27
CA LEU A 43 4.33 1.38 2.84
C LEU A 43 3.52 2.42 2.03
N VAL A 44 2.41 2.93 2.59
CA VAL A 44 1.64 4.02 1.98
C VAL A 44 2.48 5.29 1.84
N LYS A 45 3.23 5.65 2.89
CA LYS A 45 4.17 6.79 2.83
C LYS A 45 5.29 6.59 1.81
N ASP A 46 5.82 5.37 1.71
CA ASP A 46 6.87 5.04 0.75
C ASP A 46 6.33 5.11 -0.69
N ALA A 47 5.10 4.61 -0.94
CA ALA A 47 4.44 4.69 -2.23
C ALA A 47 4.12 6.14 -2.65
N GLN A 48 3.70 7.00 -1.71
CA GLN A 48 3.44 8.43 -1.97
C GLN A 48 4.70 9.22 -2.38
N LYS A 49 5.89 8.78 -1.97
CA LYS A 49 7.16 9.42 -2.34
C LYS A 49 7.70 8.98 -3.71
N ALA A 50 7.25 7.82 -4.17
CA ALA A 50 7.68 7.22 -5.42
C ALA A 50 6.82 7.66 -6.62
N ALA A 51 5.65 8.25 -6.35
CA ALA A 51 4.78 8.91 -7.33
C ALA A 51 5.24 10.35 -7.60
#